data_AF-A0A383CIG5-F1
#
_entry.id   AF-A0A383CIG5-F1
#
_cell.length_a   1.000
_cell.length_b   1.000
_cell.length_c   1.000
_cell.angle_alpha   90.00
_cell.angle_beta   90.00
_cell.angle_gamma   90.00
#
_symmetry.space_group_name_H-M   'P 1'
#
loop_
_entity.id
_entity.type
_entity.pdbx_description
1 polymer ?
#
loop_
_entity_poly.entity_id
_entity_poly.type
_entity_poly.pdbx_seq_one_letter_code
_entity_poly.pdbx_strand_id
1 'polypeptide(L)'
;MSETLDERLERLLPGGKGVWVPMDHGATRYPEAGIEDTDAAVDSAIDGGADAIVLQKGAVSYHANRTDWGGFVCHVSVSTVHGG
;
A
#
# COMPACT_ATOMS: atom_id res chain seq x y z
N MET A 1 -18.89 -8.05 -10.53
CA MET A 1 -17.92 -8.80 -11.36
C MET A 1 -16.55 -8.52 -10.79
N SER A 2 -15.69 -9.51 -10.61
CA SER A 2 -14.30 -9.24 -10.20
C SER A 2 -13.53 -8.62 -11.35
N GLU A 3 -12.66 -7.66 -11.08
CA GLU A 3 -11.72 -7.15 -12.09
C GLU A 3 -10.87 -8.29 -12.67
N THR A 4 -10.58 -8.20 -13.96
CA THR A 4 -9.65 -9.06 -14.68
C THR A 4 -8.20 -8.75 -14.28
N LEU A 5 -7.27 -9.63 -14.69
CA LEU A 5 -5.84 -9.36 -14.48
C LEU A 5 -5.40 -8.10 -15.23
N ASP A 6 -5.85 -7.92 -16.47
CA ASP A 6 -5.46 -6.79 -17.32
C ASP A 6 -5.96 -5.46 -16.74
N GLU A 7 -7.21 -5.40 -16.26
CA GLU A 7 -7.75 -4.20 -15.59
C GLU A 7 -6.95 -3.83 -14.34
N ARG A 8 -6.53 -4.83 -13.55
CA ARG A 8 -5.69 -4.60 -12.35
C ARG A 8 -4.29 -4.12 -12.72
N LEU A 9 -3.69 -4.69 -13.76
CA LEU A 9 -2.37 -4.28 -14.22
C LEU A 9 -2.40 -2.86 -14.80
N GLU A 10 -3.41 -2.51 -15.59
CA GLU A 10 -3.56 -1.16 -16.13
C GLU A 10 -3.74 -0.12 -15.01
N ARG A 11 -4.49 -0.46 -13.95
CA ARG A 11 -4.62 0.43 -12.78
C ARG A 11 -3.29 0.64 -12.06
N LEU A 12 -2.50 -0.42 -11.87
CA LEU A 12 -1.24 -0.35 -11.12
C LEU A 12 -0.06 0.19 -11.96
N LEU A 13 -0.14 0.05 -13.29
CA LEU A 13 0.89 0.41 -14.25
C LEU A 13 0.25 1.09 -15.48
N PRO A 14 -0.36 2.28 -15.32
CA PRO A 14 -0.99 2.99 -16.43
C PRO A 14 0.00 3.22 -17.58
N GLY A 15 -0.35 2.75 -18.78
CA GLY A 15 0.56 2.80 -19.94
C GLY A 15 1.87 2.02 -19.74
N GLY A 16 1.87 1.03 -18.85
CA GLY A 16 3.01 0.14 -18.57
C GLY A 16 4.00 0.66 -17.53
N LYS A 17 3.73 1.77 -16.83
CA LYS A 17 4.58 2.33 -15.76
C LYS A 17 3.70 2.84 -14.62
N GLY A 18 4.22 2.86 -13.39
CA GLY A 18 3.49 3.40 -12.26
C GLY A 18 4.40 3.94 -11.15
N VAL A 19 3.88 4.87 -10.37
CA VAL A 19 4.47 5.42 -9.14
C VAL A 19 3.98 4.59 -7.97
N TRP A 20 4.87 3.77 -7.42
CA TRP A 20 4.55 2.85 -6.32
C TRP A 20 5.17 3.35 -5.03
N VAL A 21 4.36 3.51 -3.99
CA VAL A 21 4.80 3.98 -2.67
C VAL A 21 4.89 2.80 -1.71
N PRO A 22 6.11 2.37 -1.32
CA PRO A 22 6.28 1.31 -0.33
C PRO A 22 6.04 1.83 1.09
N MET A 23 5.15 1.18 1.83
CA MET A 23 4.78 1.53 3.21
C MET A 23 4.69 0.30 4.13
N ASP A 24 5.24 -0.83 3.69
CA ASP A 24 5.14 -2.17 4.31
C ASP A 24 6.12 -2.42 5.47
N HIS A 25 6.93 -1.43 5.83
CA HIS A 25 7.90 -1.50 6.93
C HIS A 25 7.36 -1.08 8.31
N GLY A 26 6.11 -0.63 8.40
CA GLY A 26 5.50 -0.19 9.67
C GLY A 26 5.52 -1.25 10.77
N ALA A 27 5.53 -2.55 10.45
CA ALA A 27 5.58 -3.61 11.47
C ALA A 27 6.94 -3.78 12.16
N THR A 28 8.03 -3.27 11.60
CA THR A 28 9.40 -3.51 12.09
C THR A 28 10.01 -2.30 12.78
N ARG A 29 9.56 -1.08 12.46
CA ARG A 29 10.12 0.17 12.99
C ARG A 29 9.08 1.11 13.61
N TYR A 30 7.94 0.59 14.03
CA TYR A 30 6.96 1.42 14.72
C TYR A 30 7.44 1.77 16.14
N PRO A 31 7.38 3.05 16.56
CA PRO A 31 7.11 4.25 15.75
C PRO A 31 8.38 4.83 15.07
N GLU A 32 8.27 5.19 13.78
CA GLU A 32 9.21 6.12 13.11
C GLU A 32 8.54 7.49 12.98
N ALA A 33 9.32 8.56 13.14
CA ALA A 33 8.82 9.93 13.06
C ALA A 33 8.16 10.21 11.70
N GLY A 34 6.88 10.61 11.69
CA GLY A 34 6.09 10.87 10.48
C GLY A 34 5.23 9.68 10.01
N ILE A 35 5.32 8.51 10.66
CA ILE A 35 4.44 7.34 10.45
C ILE A 35 3.68 7.00 11.74
N GLU A 36 3.57 7.95 12.68
CA GLU A 36 2.65 7.80 13.82
C GLU A 36 1.19 7.75 13.36
N ASP A 37 0.89 8.41 12.24
CA ASP A 37 -0.42 8.45 11.59
C ASP A 37 -0.36 7.83 10.19
N THR A 38 -0.54 6.51 10.14
CA THR A 38 -0.61 5.76 8.88
C THR A 38 -1.80 6.16 8.01
N ASP A 39 -2.86 6.73 8.60
CA ASP A 39 -4.02 7.17 7.83
C ASP A 39 -3.68 8.41 7.01
N ALA A 40 -3.11 9.43 7.65
CA ALA A 40 -2.67 10.65 6.96
C ALA A 40 -1.61 10.36 5.89
N ALA A 41 -0.69 9.42 6.15
CA ALA A 41 0.35 9.04 5.19
C ALA A 41 -0.23 8.34 3.95
N VAL A 42 -1.20 7.42 4.14
CA VAL A 42 -1.91 6.76 3.02
C VAL A 42 -2.73 7.77 2.24
N ASP A 43 -3.46 8.66 2.92
CA ASP A 43 -4.30 9.67 2.26
C ASP A 43 -3.43 10.63 1.44
N SER A 44 -2.29 11.06 1.99
CA SER A 44 -1.33 11.90 1.28
C SER A 44 -0.73 11.21 0.04
N ALA A 45 -0.49 9.90 0.10
CA ALA A 45 0.01 9.15 -1.04
C ALA A 45 -1.04 9.02 -2.16
N ILE A 46 -2.30 8.78 -1.79
CA ILE A 46 -3.43 8.75 -2.73
C ILE A 46 -3.63 10.12 -3.37
N ASP A 47 -3.72 11.18 -2.56
CA ASP A 47 -3.89 12.56 -3.03
C ASP A 47 -2.69 13.05 -3.87
N GLY A 48 -1.50 12.54 -3.56
CA GLY A 48 -0.27 12.78 -4.32
C GLY A 48 -0.20 12.08 -5.67
N GLY A 49 -1.18 11.24 -6.00
CA GLY A 49 -1.27 10.55 -7.29
C GLY A 49 -0.44 9.26 -7.36
N ALA A 50 -0.28 8.54 -6.25
CA ALA A 50 0.27 7.18 -6.30
C ALA A 50 -0.61 6.27 -7.16
N ASP A 51 0.03 5.41 -7.96
CA ASP A 51 -0.68 4.36 -8.72
C ASP A 51 -0.85 3.09 -7.88
N ALA A 52 0.11 2.84 -6.97
CA ALA A 52 0.05 1.73 -6.04
C ALA A 52 0.67 2.05 -4.69
N ILE A 53 0.12 1.45 -3.63
CA ILE A 53 0.71 1.47 -2.29
C ILE A 53 0.95 0.04 -1.83
N VAL A 54 2.20 -0.26 -1.43
CA VAL A 54 2.58 -1.59 -0.94
C VAL A 54 2.51 -1.63 0.59
N LEU A 55 1.73 -2.56 1.13
CA LEU A 55 1.46 -2.69 2.57
C LEU A 55 1.40 -4.15 3.02
N GLN A 56 1.54 -4.40 4.33
CA GLN A 56 1.26 -5.70 4.92
C GLN A 56 -0.24 -6.03 4.89
N LYS A 57 -0.59 -7.32 4.87
CA LYS A 57 -1.99 -7.81 4.73
C LYS A 57 -3.00 -7.11 5.65
N GLY A 58 -2.65 -6.90 6.92
CA GLY A 58 -3.53 -6.25 7.89
C GLY A 58 -3.84 -4.79 7.52
N ALA A 59 -2.79 -4.03 7.17
CA ALA A 59 -2.91 -2.64 6.73
C ALA A 59 -3.68 -2.52 5.41
N VAL A 60 -3.42 -3.41 4.42
CA VAL A 60 -4.22 -3.45 3.19
C VAL A 60 -5.70 -3.63 3.49
N SER A 61 -6.05 -4.58 4.37
CA SER A 61 -7.44 -4.86 4.70
C SER A 61 -8.12 -3.68 5.37
N TYR A 62 -7.41 -2.97 6.24
CA TYR A 62 -7.92 -1.76 6.90
C TYR A 62 -8.09 -0.59 5.91
N HIS A 63 -7.03 -0.22 5.18
CA HIS A 63 -7.05 0.94 4.30
C HIS A 63 -7.93 0.75 3.05
N ALA A 64 -8.02 -0.46 2.50
CA ALA A 64 -8.95 -0.74 1.40
C ALA A 64 -10.40 -0.49 1.80
N ASN A 65 -10.80 -0.91 3.02
CA ASN A 65 -12.14 -0.62 3.53
C ASN A 65 -12.35 0.87 3.87
N ARG A 66 -11.30 1.56 4.35
CA ARG A 66 -11.40 2.98 4.74
C ARG A 66 -11.49 3.92 3.55
N THR A 67 -10.73 3.65 2.49
CA THR A 67 -10.52 4.59 1.37
C THR A 67 -11.33 4.26 0.13
N ASP A 68 -11.84 3.02 0.01
CA ASP A 68 -12.42 2.47 -1.23
C ASP A 68 -11.46 2.57 -2.44
N TRP A 69 -10.16 2.75 -2.18
CA TRP A 69 -9.14 2.92 -3.22
C TRP A 69 -8.58 1.57 -3.69
N GLY A 70 -8.40 1.42 -5.00
CA GLY A 70 -8.05 0.14 -5.63
C GLY A 70 -6.55 -0.18 -5.73
N GLY A 71 -5.65 0.78 -5.51
CA GLY A 71 -4.23 0.63 -5.78
C GLY A 71 -3.41 -0.13 -4.73
N PHE A 72 -4.04 -0.83 -3.78
CA PHE A 72 -3.29 -1.55 -2.74
C PHE A 72 -2.67 -2.85 -3.26
N VAL A 73 -1.39 -3.03 -2.96
CA VAL A 73 -0.62 -4.25 -3.23
C VAL A 73 -0.18 -4.86 -1.91
N CYS A 74 -0.60 -6.10 -1.66
CA CYS A 74 -0.20 -6.81 -0.45
C CYS A 74 1.21 -7.35 -0.59
N HIS A 75 2.10 -6.96 0.31
CA HIS A 75 3.35 -7.65 0.53
C HIS A 75 3.04 -9.02 1.17
N VAL A 76 3.31 -10.12 0.46
CA VAL A 76 2.94 -11.50 0.87
C VAL A 76 4.10 -12.30 1.46
N SER A 77 5.33 -11.77 1.40
CA SER A 77 6.53 -12.36 2.01
C SER A 77 6.86 -11.68 3.34
N VAL A 78 6.79 -12.38 4.46
CA VAL A 78 7.27 -11.80 5.73
C VAL A 78 8.76 -12.09 5.88
N SER A 79 9.61 -11.12 5.51
CA SER A 79 11.01 -11.09 5.96
C SER A 79 11.07 -10.35 7.28
N THR A 80 10.84 -11.05 8.39
CA THR A 80 11.13 -10.49 9.71
C THR A 80 12.63 -10.59 9.96
N VAL A 81 13.28 -9.44 10.15
CA VAL A 81 14.43 -9.38 11.06
C VAL A 81 13.88 -9.54 12.48
N HIS A 82 14.43 -10.48 13.24
CA HIS A 82 14.11 -10.67 14.66
C HIS A 82 14.59 -9.41 15.40
N GLY A 83 13.68 -8.49 15.71
CA GLY A 83 13.95 -7.31 16.53
C GLY A 83 13.72 -7.59 18.02
N GLY A 84 14.24 -8.72 18.51
CA GLY A 84 14.17 -9.16 19.91
C GLY A 84 15.53 -9.64 20.38
#